data_AF-A0A382I3Y9-F1
#
_entry.id   AF-A0A382I3Y9-F1
#
_cell.length_a   1.000
_cell.length_b   1.000
_cell.length_c   1.000
_cell.angle_alpha   90.00
_cell.angle_beta   90.00
_cell.angle_gamma   90.00
#
_symmetry.space_group_name_H-M   'P 1'
#
loop_
_entity.id
_entity.type
_entity.pdbx_description
1 polymer ?
#
loop_
_entity_poly.entity_id
_entity_poly.type
_entity_poly.pdbx_seq_one_letter_code
_entity_poly.pdbx_strand_id
1 'polypeptide(L)' 'MGLFKKIQCDKCDEKFRKQEELMHHQLLAHAEDSRYDCKVCDEYFDSMEAMRTHLMRKHSYKR' A
#
# COMPACT_ATOMS: atom_id res chain seq x y z
N MET A 1 4.53 32.26 10.37
CA MET A 1 3.74 31.01 10.35
C MET A 1 4.53 29.98 9.56
N GLY A 2 5.26 29.08 10.24
CA GLY A 2 6.10 28.09 9.57
C GLY A 2 5.24 27.10 8.80
N LEU A 3 5.30 27.16 7.47
CA LEU A 3 4.72 26.14 6.59
C LEU A 3 5.56 24.87 6.71
N PHE A 4 5.39 24.12 7.80
CA PHE A 4 5.87 22.75 7.88
C PHE A 4 5.02 21.93 6.91
N LYS A 5 5.46 21.86 5.65
CA LYS A 5 4.86 21.01 4.63
C LYS A 5 5.13 19.56 5.03
N LYS A 6 4.18 18.96 5.75
CA LYS A 6 4.22 17.54 6.09
C LYS A 6 4.15 16.75 4.78
N ILE A 7 4.97 15.72 4.67
CA ILE A 7 5.02 14.85 3.51
C ILE A 7 4.09 13.67 3.81
N GLN A 8 3.02 13.58 3.05
CA GLN A 8 2.04 12.49 3.16
C GLN A 8 2.55 11.27 2.39
N CYS A 9 2.35 10.09 2.95
CA CYS A 9 2.59 8.85 2.22
C CYS A 9 1.56 8.71 1.10
N ASP A 10 2.00 8.28 -0.08
CA ASP A 10 1.09 8.07 -1.22
C ASP A 10 0.23 6.80 -1.04
N LYS A 11 0.71 5.86 -0.21
CA LYS A 11 0.07 4.56 0.05
C LYS A 11 -0.81 4.55 1.32
N CYS A 12 -0.77 5.58 2.17
CA CYS A 12 -1.62 5.69 3.36
C CYS A 12 -1.78 7.16 3.85
N ASP A 13 -2.65 7.44 4.82
CA ASP A 13 -2.85 8.82 5.31
C ASP A 13 -1.77 9.29 6.32
N GLU A 14 -0.69 8.53 6.53
CA GLU A 14 0.39 8.94 7.43
C GLU A 14 1.16 10.16 6.90
N LYS A 15 1.50 11.08 7.82
CA LYS A 15 2.11 12.39 7.51
C LYS A 15 3.37 12.57 8.31
N PHE A 16 4.49 12.70 7.60
CA PHE A 16 5.83 12.81 8.17
C PHE A 16 6.35 14.25 8.08
N ARG A 17 7.29 14.61 8.95
CA ARG A 17 7.90 15.95 8.94
C ARG A 17 9.10 16.01 8.02
N LYS A 18 9.71 14.87 7.73
CA LYS A 18 10.88 14.75 6.87
C LYS A 18 10.73 13.64 5.83
N GLN A 19 11.50 13.74 4.75
CA GLN A 19 11.53 12.73 3.70
C GLN A 19 12.19 11.41 4.16
N GLU A 20 13.22 11.49 5.02
CA GLU A 20 13.87 10.30 5.61
C GLU A 20 12.87 9.42 6.39
N GLU A 21 11.98 10.05 7.16
CA GLU A 21 10.96 9.37 7.95
C GLU A 21 9.93 8.70 7.04
N LEU A 22 9.49 9.39 5.98
CA LEU A 22 8.59 8.84 4.98
C LEU A 22 9.22 7.64 4.26
N MET A 23 10.48 7.75 3.83
CA MET A 23 11.17 6.63 3.16
C MET A 23 11.29 5.42 4.07
N HIS A 24 11.62 5.63 5.35
CA HIS A 24 11.70 4.54 6.33
C HIS A 24 10.32 3.90 6.57
N HIS A 25 9.28 4.72 6.70
CA HIS A 25 7.90 4.22 6.77
C HIS A 25 7.51 3.45 5.51
N GLN A 26 7.81 3.95 4.32
CA GLN A 26 7.55 3.23 3.07
C GLN A 26 8.32 1.92 2.98
N LEU A 27 9.55 1.87 3.47
CA LEU A 27 10.35 0.64 3.51
C LEU A 27 9.89 -0.37 4.55
N LEU A 28 9.25 0.05 5.64
CA LEU A 28 8.82 -0.83 6.73
C LEU A 28 7.34 -1.22 6.63
N ALA A 29 6.47 -0.22 6.46
CA ALA A 29 5.02 -0.38 6.42
C ALA A 29 4.49 -0.67 5.01
N HIS A 30 5.22 -0.22 3.99
CA HIS A 30 4.90 -0.47 2.59
C HIS A 30 6.02 -1.23 1.86
N ALA A 31 6.84 -1.97 2.60
CA ALA A 31 7.80 -2.90 2.04
C ALA A 31 7.01 -3.82 1.08
N GLU A 32 7.22 -3.66 -0.22
CA GLU A 32 6.49 -4.36 -1.29
C GLU A 32 6.79 -5.88 -1.35
N ASP A 33 7.21 -6.47 -0.23
CA ASP A 33 7.30 -7.91 -0.07
C ASP A 33 5.95 -8.55 0.33
N SER A 34 4.89 -7.76 0.54
CA SER A 34 3.50 -8.25 0.38
C SER A 34 3.11 -8.18 -1.10
N ARG A 35 3.57 -9.19 -1.85
CA ARG A 35 3.70 -9.19 -3.33
C ARG A 35 2.39 -9.35 -4.11
N TYR A 36 1.23 -9.08 -3.50
CA TYR A 36 -0.04 -9.44 -4.12
C TYR A 36 -1.04 -8.29 -4.05
N ASP A 37 -0.79 -7.25 -4.86
CA ASP A 37 -1.77 -6.23 -5.16
C ASP A 37 -2.84 -6.77 -6.11
N CYS A 38 -4.10 -6.45 -5.82
CA CYS A 38 -5.16 -6.68 -6.79
C CYS A 38 -5.07 -5.62 -7.90
N LYS A 39 -5.02 -6.04 -9.17
CA LYS A 39 -5.02 -5.07 -10.29
C LYS A 39 -6.39 -4.48 -10.61
N VAL A 40 -7.42 -4.94 -9.89
CA VAL A 40 -8.82 -4.54 -10.09
C VAL A 40 -9.29 -3.61 -8.95
N CYS A 41 -8.65 -3.66 -7.78
CA CYS A 41 -8.85 -2.71 -6.70
C CYS A 41 -7.55 -2.51 -5.91
N ASP A 42 -7.40 -1.37 -5.26
CA ASP A 42 -6.21 -1.05 -4.44
C ASP A 42 -6.13 -1.83 -3.11
N GLU A 43 -6.58 -3.09 -3.07
CA GLU A 43 -6.36 -4.00 -1.94
C GLU A 43 -5.02 -4.73 -2.08
N TYR A 44 -4.32 -4.84 -0.96
CA TYR A 44 -3.04 -5.54 -0.84
C TYR A 44 -3.21 -6.81 0.00
N PHE A 45 -2.58 -7.89 -0.45
CA PHE A 45 -2.61 -9.18 0.22
C PHE A 45 -1.20 -9.61 0.62
N ASP A 46 -1.09 -10.24 1.79
CA ASP A 46 0.16 -10.83 2.29
C ASP A 46 0.55 -12.10 1.53
N SER A 47 -0.40 -12.71 0.80
CA SER A 47 -0.26 -14.03 0.17
C SER A 47 -0.96 -14.13 -1.18
N MET A 48 -0.39 -14.88 -2.13
CA MET A 48 -0.96 -15.08 -3.48
C MET A 48 -2.33 -15.75 -3.41
N GLU A 49 -2.49 -16.66 -2.44
CA GLU A 49 -3.72 -17.42 -2.26
C GLU A 49 -4.86 -16.54 -1.74
N ALA A 50 -4.55 -15.61 -0.84
CA ALA A 50 -5.50 -14.60 -0.37
C ALA A 50 -5.93 -13.68 -1.53
N MET A 51 -4.98 -13.20 -2.33
CA MET A 51 -5.29 -12.42 -3.54
C MET A 51 -6.12 -13.20 -4.55
N ARG A 52 -5.79 -14.47 -4.83
CA ARG A 52 -6.57 -15.32 -5.75
C ARG A 52 -7.99 -15.54 -5.26
N THR A 53 -8.15 -15.83 -3.97
CA THR A 53 -9.48 -15.99 -3.35
C THR A 53 -10.27 -14.70 -3.42
N HIS A 54 -9.64 -13.56 -3.14
CA HIS A 54 -10.22 -12.24 -3.32
C HIS A 54 -10.63 -12.00 -4.78
N LEU A 55 -9.77 -12.24 -5.76
CA LEU A 55 -10.07 -12.07 -7.18
C LEU A 55 -11.23 -12.96 -7.63
N MET A 56 -11.34 -14.18 -7.13
CA MET A 56 -12.46 -15.07 -7.43
C MET A 56 -13.78 -14.62 -6.79
N ARG A 57 -13.73 -14.13 -5.54
CA ARG A 57 -14.93 -13.75 -4.77
C ARG A 57 -15.43 -12.35 -5.06
N LYS A 58 -14.53 -11.37 -5.19
CA LYS A 58 -14.82 -9.94 -5.33
C LYS A 58 -14.82 -9.50 -6.79
N HIS A 59 -13.94 -10.06 -7.60
CA HIS A 59 -13.77 -9.64 -9.00
C HIS A 59 -14.19 -10.70 -10.02
N SER A 60 -14.60 -11.90 -9.58
CA SER A 60 -14.94 -13.03 -10.44
C SER A 60 -13.97 -13.17 -11.62
N TYR A 61 -12.66 -13.14 -11.33
CA TYR A 61 -11.61 -13.19 -12.35
C TYR A 61 -11.69 -14.53 -13.10
N LYS A 62 -12.42 -14.52 -14.22
CA LYS A 62 -12.42 -15.59 -15.23
C LYS A 62 -11.30 -15.25 -16.22
N ARG A 63 -10.51 -16.28 -16.51
CA ARG A 63 -9.38 -16.25 -17.45
C ARG A 63 -9.82 -15.83 -18.85
#